data_AF-U2IYG5-F1
#
_entry.id   AF-U2IYG5-F1
#
_cell.length_a   1.000
_cell.length_b   1.000
_cell.length_c   1.000
_cell.angle_alpha   90.00
_cell.angle_beta   90.00
_cell.angle_gamma   90.00
#
_symmetry.space_group_name_H-M   'P 1'
#
loop_
_entity.id
_entity.type
_entity.pdbx_description
1 polymer ?
#
loop_
_entity_poly.entity_id
_entity_poly.type
_entity_poly.pdbx_seq_one_letter_code
_entity_poly.pdbx_strand_id
1 'polypeptide(L)'
;MKRNNFFAKAAGRTLALAATVMMMSAAFTACSSDNDEPKPDPKPELKAQTVIIDGKEKPILKAEYKDEGDGDYSLYLNLSADGKEKVKIQLNKAQHITGSPIDLTKKEKEHSGWYWVVDYYKSDGTS
;
A
#
# COMPACT_ATOMS: atom_id res chain seq x y z
N MET A 1 30.69 4.05 39.97
CA MET A 1 30.16 2.86 39.27
C MET A 1 29.94 3.21 37.81
N LYS A 2 30.39 2.34 36.89
CA LYS A 2 30.48 2.54 35.43
C LYS A 2 29.12 2.85 34.77
N ARG A 3 29.07 3.90 33.93
CA ARG A 3 28.05 4.06 32.87
C ARG A 3 28.42 3.11 31.74
N ASN A 4 27.63 2.05 31.55
CA ASN A 4 27.74 1.20 30.38
C ASN A 4 26.83 1.76 29.28
N ASN A 5 27.43 2.49 28.34
CA ASN A 5 26.79 2.89 27.09
C ASN A 5 26.62 1.63 26.23
N PHE A 6 25.45 1.01 26.32
CA PHE A 6 25.06 -0.11 25.49
C PHE A 6 24.46 0.45 24.19
N PHE A 7 24.81 -0.19 23.06
CA PHE A 7 24.53 0.20 21.67
C PHE A 7 25.51 1.20 21.05
N ALA A 8 26.69 0.64 20.76
CA ALA A 8 27.58 1.10 19.73
C ALA A 8 26.89 1.14 18.35
N LYS A 9 27.26 2.15 17.57
CA LYS A 9 26.96 2.34 16.15
C LYS A 9 27.24 1.06 15.35
N ALA A 10 26.23 0.50 14.70
CA ALA A 10 26.42 -0.40 13.57
C ALA A 10 26.28 0.42 12.29
N ALA A 11 27.40 0.88 11.75
CA ALA A 11 27.48 1.36 10.39
C ALA A 11 27.53 0.17 9.42
N GLY A 12 26.82 0.29 8.30
CA GLY A 12 27.17 -0.39 7.05
C GLY A 12 26.64 -1.81 6.89
N ARG A 13 25.38 -1.93 6.44
CA ARG A 13 24.98 -2.93 5.44
C ARG A 13 23.87 -2.35 4.56
N THR A 14 24.27 -1.85 3.39
CA THR A 14 23.36 -1.63 2.26
C THR A 14 22.73 -2.98 1.91
N LEU A 15 21.42 -3.12 2.13
CA LEU A 15 20.63 -4.22 1.59
C LEU A 15 20.48 -3.96 0.08
N ALA A 16 21.38 -4.54 -0.72
CA ALA A 16 21.19 -4.67 -2.15
C ALA A 16 20.14 -5.77 -2.37
N LEU A 17 18.91 -5.38 -2.71
CA LEU A 17 17.87 -6.31 -3.10
C LEU A 17 18.16 -6.75 -4.55
N ALA A 18 18.78 -7.92 -4.70
CA ALA A 18 18.99 -8.51 -6.02
C ALA A 18 17.62 -8.90 -6.61
N ALA A 19 17.21 -8.21 -7.68
CA ALA A 19 16.04 -8.55 -8.46
C ALA A 19 16.36 -9.74 -9.38
N THR A 20 16.21 -10.96 -8.90
CA THR A 20 16.11 -12.14 -9.78
C THR A 20 14.71 -12.20 -10.37
N VAL A 21 14.53 -11.56 -11.53
CA VAL A 21 13.38 -11.83 -12.41
C VAL A 21 13.62 -13.18 -13.07
N MET A 22 13.04 -14.25 -12.53
CA MET A 22 12.90 -15.49 -13.29
C MET A 22 11.88 -15.25 -14.41
N MET A 23 12.37 -14.92 -15.60
CA MET A 23 11.54 -14.95 -16.81
C MET A 23 11.26 -16.42 -17.17
N MET A 24 10.15 -16.94 -16.68
CA MET A 24 9.58 -18.17 -17.22
C MET A 24 9.01 -17.85 -18.61
N SER A 25 9.83 -18.16 -19.62
CA SER A 25 9.45 -18.11 -21.02
C SER A 25 8.54 -19.31 -21.31
N ALA A 26 7.23 -19.08 -21.33
CA ALA A 26 6.29 -19.97 -22.00
C ALA A 26 5.83 -19.27 -23.27
N ALA A 27 6.59 -19.45 -24.35
CA ALA A 27 6.12 -19.14 -25.69
C ALA A 27 5.14 -20.25 -26.11
N PHE A 28 3.86 -20.05 -25.85
CA PHE A 28 2.82 -20.81 -26.54
C PHE A 28 2.55 -20.13 -27.88
N THR A 29 3.23 -20.62 -28.91
CA THR A 29 2.83 -20.37 -30.30
C THR A 29 1.52 -21.11 -30.55
N ALA A 30 0.40 -20.41 -30.42
CA ALA A 30 -0.88 -20.81 -30.99
C ALA A 30 -1.19 -19.83 -32.14
N CYS A 31 -0.85 -20.24 -33.37
CA CYS A 31 -1.53 -19.72 -34.54
C CYS A 31 -2.97 -20.20 -34.48
N SER A 32 -3.91 -19.31 -34.19
CA SER A 32 -5.31 -19.53 -34.54
C SER A 32 -5.95 -18.19 -34.86
N SER A 33 -6.64 -18.21 -35.99
CA SER A 33 -7.21 -17.13 -36.78
C SER A 33 -7.90 -16.01 -36.00
N ASP A 34 -7.83 -14.81 -36.59
CA ASP A 34 -8.66 -13.62 -36.34
C ASP A 34 -9.80 -13.83 -35.35
N ASN A 35 -9.56 -13.41 -34.11
CA ASN A 35 -10.62 -13.14 -33.17
C ASN A 35 -10.26 -11.82 -32.49
N ASP A 36 -11.11 -10.80 -32.69
CA ASP A 36 -11.09 -9.51 -32.00
C ASP A 36 -11.41 -9.69 -30.50
N GLU A 37 -10.63 -10.52 -29.82
CA GLU A 37 -10.69 -10.64 -28.37
C GLU A 37 -9.95 -9.44 -27.77
N PRO A 38 -10.58 -8.66 -26.87
CA PRO A 38 -9.90 -7.56 -26.21
C PRO A 38 -8.69 -8.13 -25.49
N LYS A 39 -7.49 -7.71 -25.91
CA LYS A 39 -6.26 -7.99 -25.15
C LYS A 39 -6.51 -7.52 -23.71
N PRO A 40 -6.29 -8.37 -22.69
CA PRO A 40 -6.43 -7.94 -21.32
C PRO A 40 -5.49 -6.75 -21.10
N ASP A 41 -6.03 -5.65 -20.58
CA ASP A 41 -5.24 -4.47 -20.28
C ASP A 41 -4.03 -4.87 -19.42
N PRO A 42 -2.82 -4.38 -19.73
CA PRO A 42 -1.64 -4.72 -18.97
C PRO A 42 -1.84 -4.34 -17.50
N LYS A 43 -1.72 -5.34 -16.62
CA LYS A 43 -1.81 -5.14 -15.17
C LYS A 43 -0.76 -4.10 -14.74
N PRO A 44 -1.11 -3.10 -13.92
CA PRO A 44 -0.14 -2.10 -13.50
C PRO A 44 1.08 -2.74 -12.83
N GLU A 45 2.28 -2.40 -13.30
CA GLU A 45 3.52 -2.78 -12.62
C GLU A 45 3.60 -2.03 -11.28
N LEU A 46 3.53 -2.77 -10.17
CA LEU A 46 3.59 -2.18 -8.83
C LEU A 46 5.05 -1.83 -8.49
N LYS A 47 5.34 -0.54 -8.31
CA LYS A 47 6.61 -0.06 -7.79
C LYS A 47 6.48 0.17 -6.28
N ALA A 48 7.56 -0.10 -5.55
CA ALA A 48 7.61 0.21 -4.13
C ALA A 48 7.50 1.73 -3.92
N GLN A 49 6.88 2.16 -2.80
CA GLN A 49 6.73 3.57 -2.40
C GLN A 49 5.84 4.43 -3.31
N THR A 50 4.97 3.82 -4.12
CA THR A 50 3.98 4.54 -4.91
C THR A 50 2.58 3.97 -4.71
N VAL A 51 1.57 4.78 -5.02
CA VAL A 51 0.18 4.37 -5.17
C VAL A 51 -0.27 4.65 -6.60
N ILE A 52 -1.16 3.81 -7.14
CA ILE A 52 -1.74 4.00 -8.47
C ILE A 52 -3.22 4.34 -8.27
N ILE A 53 -3.60 5.57 -8.61
CA ILE A 53 -4.97 6.07 -8.46
C ILE A 53 -5.42 6.59 -9.83
N ASP A 54 -6.56 6.11 -10.31
CA ASP A 54 -7.07 6.41 -11.66
C ASP A 54 -6.04 6.18 -12.78
N GLY A 55 -5.25 5.10 -12.66
CA GLY A 55 -4.18 4.76 -13.60
C GLY A 55 -2.93 5.64 -13.52
N LYS A 56 -2.88 6.61 -12.60
CA LYS A 56 -1.73 7.50 -12.40
C LYS A 56 -0.90 7.06 -11.21
N GLU A 57 0.40 6.85 -11.46
CA GLU A 57 1.38 6.59 -10.41
C GLU A 57 1.66 7.88 -9.62
N LYS A 58 1.55 7.79 -8.29
CA LYS A 58 1.81 8.89 -7.34
C LYS A 58 2.79 8.42 -6.28
N PRO A 59 3.88 9.17 -6.02
CA PRO A 59 4.83 8.81 -4.97
C PRO A 59 4.25 9.03 -3.58
N ILE A 60 4.57 8.15 -2.65
CA ILE A 60 4.30 8.35 -1.23
C ILE A 60 5.45 9.19 -0.67
N LEU A 61 5.16 10.43 -0.26
CA LEU A 61 6.16 11.36 0.26
C LEU A 61 6.39 11.17 1.76
N LYS A 62 5.32 10.82 2.48
CA LYS A 62 5.36 10.59 3.93
C LYS A 62 4.25 9.61 4.33
N ALA A 63 4.59 8.66 5.20
CA ALA A 63 3.62 7.84 5.91
C ALA A 63 3.56 8.29 7.37
N GLU A 64 2.36 8.44 7.90
CA GLU A 64 2.11 8.78 9.31
C GLU A 64 0.86 8.05 9.81
N TYR A 65 0.72 7.99 11.14
CA TYR A 65 -0.46 7.41 11.77
C TYR A 65 -0.92 8.31 12.92
N LYS A 66 -2.21 8.24 13.23
CA LYS A 66 -2.84 8.80 14.40
C LYS A 66 -3.52 7.68 15.17
N ASP A 67 -3.20 7.58 16.45
CA ASP A 67 -3.93 6.76 17.40
C ASP A 67 -5.21 7.53 17.78
N GLU A 68 -6.36 6.94 17.48
CA GLU A 68 -7.68 7.55 17.71
C GLU A 68 -8.28 7.10 19.06
N GLY A 69 -7.58 6.25 19.82
CA GLY A 69 -8.09 5.62 21.05
C GLY A 69 -8.83 4.31 20.76
N ASP A 70 -9.11 3.52 21.81
CA ASP A 70 -9.87 2.26 21.75
C ASP A 70 -9.37 1.22 20.70
N GLY A 71 -8.10 1.34 20.32
CA GLY A 71 -7.49 0.49 19.30
C GLY A 71 -7.76 0.95 17.86
N ASP A 72 -8.40 2.10 17.66
CA ASP A 72 -8.65 2.71 16.37
C ASP A 72 -7.44 3.53 15.89
N TYR A 73 -7.16 3.42 14.60
CA TYR A 73 -6.03 4.09 13.96
C TYR A 73 -6.47 4.71 12.63
N SER A 74 -6.01 5.94 12.40
CA SER A 74 -6.01 6.56 11.06
C SER A 74 -4.57 6.56 10.53
N LEU A 75 -4.33 5.88 9.41
CA LEU A 75 -3.06 5.87 8.68
C LEU A 75 -3.18 6.82 7.49
N TYR A 76 -2.10 7.55 7.20
CA TYR A 76 -2.07 8.50 6.11
C TYR A 76 -0.85 8.26 5.23
N LEU A 77 -1.09 8.08 3.93
CA LEU A 77 -0.08 8.09 2.89
C LEU A 77 -0.17 9.44 2.18
N ASN A 78 0.68 10.39 2.55
CA ASN A 78 0.69 11.73 1.96
C ASN A 78 1.36 11.69 0.58
N LEU A 79 0.64 12.19 -0.43
CA LEU A 79 1.05 12.22 -1.84
C LEU A 79 1.48 13.61 -2.29
N SER A 80 1.17 14.65 -1.50
CA SER A 80 1.67 16.02 -1.67
C SER A 80 2.48 16.49 -0.45
N ALA A 81 3.41 17.41 -0.68
CA ALA A 81 4.31 17.90 0.37
C ALA A 81 3.58 18.68 1.47
N ASP A 82 2.46 19.32 1.13
CA ASP A 82 1.56 19.98 2.08
C ASP A 82 0.60 19.01 2.78
N GLY A 83 0.64 17.72 2.40
CA GLY A 83 -0.20 16.67 2.94
C GLY A 83 -1.69 16.90 2.69
N LYS A 84 -2.10 17.64 1.65
CA LYS A 84 -3.53 17.74 1.29
C LYS A 84 -3.99 16.56 0.45
N GLU A 85 -3.21 16.19 -0.56
CA GLU A 85 -3.44 14.98 -1.33
C GLU A 85 -2.93 13.77 -0.55
N LYS A 86 -3.82 12.84 -0.19
CA LYS A 86 -3.45 11.68 0.64
C LYS A 86 -4.40 10.51 0.45
N VAL A 87 -3.91 9.31 0.73
CA VAL A 87 -4.78 8.17 1.05
C VAL A 87 -4.89 8.07 2.57
N LYS A 88 -6.11 8.03 3.09
CA LYS A 88 -6.41 7.81 4.50
C LYS A 88 -6.99 6.41 4.66
N ILE A 89 -6.44 5.65 5.58
CA ILE A 89 -6.89 4.29 5.89
C ILE A 89 -7.28 4.26 7.36
N GLN A 90 -8.53 3.91 7.67
CA GLN A 90 -9.00 3.81 9.05
C GLN A 90 -9.21 2.34 9.42
N LEU A 91 -8.78 1.93 10.61
CA LEU A 91 -8.82 0.55 11.05
C LEU A 91 -8.80 0.43 12.58
N ASN A 92 -9.46 -0.61 13.10
CA ASN A 92 -9.33 -1.05 14.48
C ASN A 92 -8.31 -2.20 14.60
N LYS A 93 -7.49 -2.18 15.63
CA LYS A 93 -6.44 -3.17 15.89
C LYS A 93 -6.97 -4.58 16.09
N ALA A 94 -8.03 -4.74 16.87
CA ALA A 94 -8.59 -6.05 17.19
C ALA A 94 -9.39 -6.64 16.02
N GLN A 95 -10.02 -5.78 15.21
CA GLN A 95 -10.89 -6.20 14.11
C GLN A 95 -10.13 -6.39 12.80
N HIS A 96 -9.21 -5.48 12.48
CA HIS A 96 -8.60 -5.39 11.14
C HIS A 96 -7.12 -5.73 11.11
N ILE A 97 -6.37 -5.51 12.19
CA ILE A 97 -4.91 -5.78 12.25
C ILE A 97 -4.64 -7.17 12.83
N THR A 98 -5.24 -8.20 12.23
CA THR A 98 -5.20 -9.59 12.71
C THR A 98 -4.15 -10.46 12.01
N GLY A 99 -3.42 -9.89 11.04
CA GLY A 99 -2.52 -10.63 10.15
C GLY A 99 -3.23 -11.35 9.00
N SER A 100 -4.55 -11.28 8.93
CA SER A 100 -5.34 -11.79 7.80
C SER A 100 -5.54 -10.70 6.74
N PRO A 101 -5.53 -11.04 5.44
CA PRO A 101 -5.87 -10.10 4.38
C PRO A 101 -7.32 -9.59 4.51
N ILE A 102 -7.54 -8.33 4.12
CA ILE A 102 -8.86 -7.72 4.00
C ILE A 102 -9.22 -7.66 2.51
N ASP A 103 -10.42 -8.15 2.16
CA ASP A 103 -10.95 -8.09 0.81
C ASP A 103 -11.67 -6.75 0.58
N LEU A 104 -10.95 -5.77 0.02
CA LEU A 104 -11.47 -4.42 -0.24
C LEU A 104 -12.54 -4.38 -1.35
N THR A 105 -12.80 -5.49 -2.06
CA THR A 105 -13.89 -5.58 -3.06
C THR A 105 -15.25 -5.79 -2.42
N LYS A 106 -15.27 -6.12 -1.12
CA LYS A 106 -16.48 -6.34 -0.34
C LYS A 106 -16.58 -5.27 0.72
N LYS A 107 -17.80 -4.82 0.98
CA LYS A 107 -18.06 -4.02 2.18
C LYS A 107 -17.79 -4.87 3.42
N GLU A 108 -17.24 -4.25 4.45
CA GLU A 108 -17.15 -4.85 5.78
C GLU A 108 -18.51 -5.42 6.23
N LYS A 109 -18.48 -6.58 6.90
CA LYS A 109 -19.66 -7.14 7.55
C LYS A 109 -20.08 -6.23 8.70
N GLU A 110 -21.38 -6.07 8.90
CA GLU A 110 -21.89 -5.26 9.99
C GLU A 110 -21.43 -5.79 11.36
N HIS A 111 -20.94 -4.88 12.19
CA HIS A 111 -20.55 -5.14 13.57
C HIS A 111 -20.65 -3.86 14.40
N SER A 112 -20.48 -3.98 15.72
CA SER A 112 -20.35 -2.80 16.57
C SER A 112 -18.94 -2.22 16.49
N GLY A 113 -18.81 -0.91 16.65
CA GLY A 113 -17.51 -0.22 16.66
C GLY A 113 -17.08 0.32 15.30
N TRP A 114 -15.77 0.45 15.14
CA TRP A 114 -15.15 1.20 14.05
C TRP A 114 -14.97 0.34 12.80
N TYR A 115 -15.46 0.83 11.66
CA TYR A 115 -15.33 0.14 10.36
C TYR A 115 -14.04 0.54 9.64
N TRP A 116 -13.47 -0.36 8.84
CA TRP A 116 -12.37 0.03 7.97
C TRP A 116 -12.87 0.95 6.86
N VAL A 117 -12.01 1.90 6.49
CA VAL A 117 -12.24 2.86 5.41
C VAL A 117 -10.95 3.07 4.64
N VAL A 118 -11.05 3.25 3.32
CA VAL A 118 -9.96 3.72 2.46
C VAL A 118 -10.48 4.90 1.65
N ASP A 119 -10.05 6.10 2.00
CA ASP A 119 -10.42 7.34 1.33
C ASP A 119 -9.22 7.93 0.60
N TYR A 120 -9.46 8.46 -0.60
CA TYR A 120 -8.47 9.27 -1.32
C TYR A 120 -8.90 10.72 -1.34
N TYR A 121 -8.16 11.58 -0.64
CA TYR A 121 -8.39 13.02 -0.68
C TYR A 121 -7.52 13.66 -1.76
N LYS A 122 -8.13 14.48 -2.61
CA LYS A 122 -7.45 15.36 -3.57
C LYS A 122 -6.92 16.61 -2.87
N SER A 123 -6.00 17.32 -3.51
CA SER A 123 -5.41 18.56 -2.96
C SER A 123 -6.42 19.66 -2.63
N ASP A 124 -7.60 19.65 -3.25
CA ASP A 124 -8.71 20.58 -3.00
C ASP A 124 -9.58 20.17 -1.79
N GLY A 125 -9.29 19.04 -1.15
CA GLY A 125 -10.01 18.51 0.00
C GLY A 125 -11.20 17.60 -0.32
N THR A 126 -11.50 17.37 -1.60
CA THR A 126 -12.54 16.41 -2.00
C THR A 126 -12.07 14.97 -1.83
N SER A 127 -12.96 14.05 -1.42
CA SER A 127 -12.71 12.60 -1.37
C SER A 127 -13.62 11.83 -2.31
#